data_AF-A0A5E4CAT5-F1
#
_entry.id   AF-A0A5E4CAT5-F1
#
_cell.length_a   1.000
_cell.length_b   1.000
_cell.length_c   1.000
_cell.angle_alpha   90.00
_cell.angle_beta   90.00
_cell.angle_gamma   90.00
#
_symmetry.space_group_name_H-M   'P 1'
#
loop_
_entity.id
_entity.type
_entity.pdbx_description
1 polymer ?
#
loop_
_entity_poly.entity_id
_entity_poly.type
_entity_poly.pdbx_seq_one_letter_code
_entity_poly.pdbx_strand_id
1 'polypeptide(L)'
;MKASNLLCLGLIFPLLLFQQAWAQFPRECATAEALRSGVCCPDLSPLSGPGTDPCGSSSGRGRCEAVTADSRPHSRQYPHDGRDDREGWPLRFFNRTCQCNGNFSGHNCGSCRPGWRGVGCNQRTLT
;
A
#
# COMPACT_ATOMS: atom_id res chain seq x y z
N MET A 1 -45.70 6.10 16.91
CA MET A 1 -44.40 5.44 17.14
C MET A 1 -44.16 4.34 16.09
N LYS A 2 -43.96 4.70 14.81
CA LYS A 2 -43.62 3.74 13.72
C LYS A 2 -42.67 4.35 12.68
N ALA A 3 -42.69 5.68 12.53
CA ALA A 3 -41.83 6.42 11.62
C ALA A 3 -40.32 6.39 11.97
N SER A 4 -39.97 6.34 13.26
CA SER A 4 -38.55 6.35 13.70
C SER A 4 -37.76 5.11 13.21
N ASN A 5 -38.40 3.94 13.20
CA ASN A 5 -37.73 2.69 12.81
C ASN A 5 -37.51 2.57 11.29
N LEU A 6 -38.37 3.19 10.47
CA LEU A 6 -38.22 3.21 9.00
C LEU A 6 -37.10 4.15 8.54
N LEU A 7 -36.91 5.27 9.24
CA LEU A 7 -35.81 6.22 8.99
C LEU A 7 -34.43 5.61 9.26
N CYS A 8 -34.29 4.80 10.32
CA CYS A 8 -33.03 4.10 10.60
C CYS A 8 -32.70 3.02 9.54
N LEU A 9 -33.70 2.26 9.05
CA LEU A 9 -33.45 1.25 8.00
C LEU A 9 -33.04 1.89 6.66
N GLY A 10 -33.63 3.04 6.31
CA GLY A 10 -33.30 3.76 5.07
C GLY A 10 -31.86 4.32 5.03
N LEU A 11 -31.27 4.65 6.18
CA LEU A 11 -29.90 5.15 6.28
C LEU A 11 -28.83 4.04 6.35
N ILE A 12 -29.19 2.85 6.82
CA ILE A 12 -28.25 1.71 6.94
C ILE A 12 -28.10 0.98 5.59
N PHE A 13 -29.14 0.93 4.77
CA PHE A 13 -29.11 0.24 3.47
C PHE A 13 -28.02 0.73 2.49
N PRO A 14 -27.77 2.04 2.29
CA PRO A 14 -26.67 2.49 1.44
C PRO A 14 -25.28 2.18 2.01
N LEU A 15 -25.12 2.07 3.33
CA LEU A 15 -23.85 1.66 3.96
C LEU A 15 -23.51 0.19 3.67
N LEU A 16 -24.52 -0.67 3.46
CA LEU A 16 -24.33 -2.07 3.06
C LEU A 16 -23.96 -2.24 1.58
N LEU A 17 -24.13 -1.20 0.75
CA LEU A 17 -23.72 -1.19 -0.65
C LEU A 17 -22.25 -0.77 -0.86
N PHE A 18 -21.59 -0.24 0.18
CA PHE A 18 -20.14 0.03 0.15
C PHE A 18 -19.37 -1.28 0.31
N GLN A 19 -19.25 -2.02 -0.79
CA GLN A 19 -18.36 -3.17 -0.88
C GLN A 19 -16.93 -2.70 -0.60
N GLN A 20 -16.32 -3.20 0.48
CA GLN A 20 -14.88 -3.08 0.65
C GLN A 20 -14.20 -3.93 -0.42
N ALA A 21 -13.75 -3.28 -1.49
CA ALA A 21 -12.91 -3.94 -2.48
C ALA A 21 -11.54 -4.25 -1.85
N TRP A 22 -11.17 -5.52 -1.85
CA TRP A 22 -9.81 -5.94 -1.59
C TRP A 22 -9.05 -5.86 -2.90
N ALA A 23 -7.98 -5.06 -2.93
CA ALA A 23 -7.14 -4.87 -4.09
C ALA A 23 -5.68 -5.17 -3.73
N GLN A 24 -4.87 -5.48 -4.74
CA GLN A 24 -3.46 -5.79 -4.55
C GLN A 24 -2.63 -4.56 -4.17
N PHE A 25 -2.85 -3.43 -4.86
CA PHE A 25 -2.16 -2.18 -4.57
C PHE A 25 -2.91 -1.32 -3.53
N PRO A 26 -2.21 -0.50 -2.73
CA PRO A 26 -2.85 0.49 -1.87
C PRO A 26 -3.81 1.36 -2.69
N ARG A 27 -4.98 1.69 -2.13
CA ARG A 27 -6.01 2.48 -2.82
C ARG A 27 -5.47 3.83 -3.29
N GLU A 28 -4.53 4.39 -2.53
CA GLU A 28 -3.82 5.64 -2.77
C GLU A 28 -2.95 5.56 -4.05
N CYS A 29 -2.44 4.37 -4.37
CA CYS A 29 -1.67 4.09 -5.59
C CYS A 29 -2.54 3.59 -6.75
N ALA A 30 -3.79 3.20 -6.51
CA ALA A 30 -4.74 2.77 -7.53
C ALA A 30 -5.41 3.99 -8.23
N THR A 31 -4.61 4.99 -8.59
CA THR A 31 -5.03 6.24 -9.22
C THR A 31 -4.33 6.42 -10.55
N ALA A 32 -4.94 7.16 -11.47
CA ALA A 32 -4.32 7.46 -12.76
C ALA A 32 -2.99 8.23 -12.59
N GLU A 33 -2.89 9.10 -11.57
CA GLU A 33 -1.69 9.86 -11.25
C GLU A 33 -0.53 8.96 -10.81
N ALA A 34 -0.78 8.06 -9.85
CA ALA A 34 0.25 7.14 -9.36
C ALA A 34 0.71 6.15 -10.45
N LEU A 35 -0.24 5.59 -11.23
CA LEU A 35 0.08 4.68 -12.33
C LEU A 35 0.85 5.35 -13.46
N ARG A 36 0.53 6.63 -13.78
CA ARG A 36 1.27 7.38 -14.81
C ARG A 36 2.65 7.80 -14.35
N SER A 37 2.82 8.14 -13.08
CA SER A 37 4.13 8.51 -12.53
C SER A 37 5.03 7.29 -12.29
N GLY A 38 4.46 6.09 -12.16
CA GLY A 38 5.18 4.88 -11.80
C GLY A 38 5.64 4.88 -10.34
N VAL A 39 5.05 5.73 -9.48
CA VAL A 39 5.43 5.88 -8.08
C VAL A 39 4.28 5.44 -7.17
N CYS A 40 4.54 4.46 -6.30
CA CYS A 40 3.62 4.08 -5.21
C CYS A 40 4.29 4.32 -3.85
N CYS A 41 4.23 5.57 -3.39
CA CYS A 41 4.82 6.01 -2.12
C CYS A 41 3.81 6.85 -1.32
N PRO A 42 2.73 6.24 -0.81
CA PRO A 42 1.71 6.96 -0.05
C PRO A 42 2.26 7.60 1.22
N ASP A 43 1.63 8.69 1.65
CA ASP A 43 1.95 9.35 2.91
C ASP A 43 1.59 8.47 4.11
N LEU A 44 2.34 8.63 5.20
CA LEU A 44 1.95 8.09 6.50
C LEU A 44 1.13 9.12 7.29
N SER A 45 1.65 10.34 7.45
CA SER A 45 1.01 11.39 8.23
C SER A 45 1.16 12.76 7.54
N PRO A 46 0.29 13.09 6.55
CA PRO A 46 0.39 14.30 5.72
C PRO A 46 -0.08 15.57 6.43
N LEU A 47 0.45 15.87 7.62
CA LEU A 47 0.03 17.01 8.46
C LEU A 47 0.28 18.36 7.79
N SER A 48 1.25 18.44 6.88
CA SER A 48 1.60 19.65 6.12
C SER A 48 1.03 19.66 4.70
N GLY A 49 0.16 18.70 4.38
CA GLY A 49 -0.47 18.53 3.06
C GLY A 49 -0.09 17.21 2.37
N PRO A 50 -0.74 16.89 1.24
CA PRO A 50 -0.41 15.68 0.47
C PRO A 50 1.03 15.68 -0.03
N GLY A 51 1.67 14.51 -0.04
CA GLY A 51 3.05 14.30 -0.46
C GLY A 51 4.11 14.81 0.52
N THR A 52 3.71 15.21 1.74
CA THR A 52 4.65 15.76 2.73
C THR A 52 5.28 14.72 3.65
N ASP A 53 4.75 13.49 3.68
CA ASP A 53 5.29 12.41 4.49
C ASP A 53 5.30 11.06 3.76
N PRO A 54 5.80 10.99 2.51
CA PRO A 54 5.82 9.76 1.75
C PRO A 54 6.67 8.73 2.50
N CYS A 55 6.12 7.53 2.68
CA CYS A 55 6.80 6.44 3.39
C CYS A 55 7.19 6.76 4.84
N GLY A 56 6.54 7.74 5.48
CA GLY A 56 6.88 8.15 6.85
C GLY A 56 8.26 8.80 6.96
N SER A 57 8.72 9.48 5.89
CA SER A 57 10.04 10.09 5.82
C SER A 57 10.29 11.16 6.88
N SER A 58 9.26 11.91 7.28
CA SER A 58 9.35 12.94 8.33
C SER A 58 9.68 12.36 9.71
N SER A 59 9.28 11.11 9.96
CA SER A 59 9.52 10.40 11.22
C SER A 59 10.67 9.39 11.14
N GLY A 60 11.39 9.36 10.02
CA GLY A 60 12.51 8.44 9.80
C GLY A 60 12.09 6.97 9.62
N ARG A 61 10.81 6.69 9.37
CA ARG A 61 10.30 5.32 9.21
C ARG A 61 10.64 4.68 7.88
N GLY A 62 10.85 5.47 6.85
CA GLY A 62 11.19 4.97 5.52
C GLY A 62 11.41 6.09 4.51
N ARG A 63 11.65 5.68 3.27
CA ARG A 63 11.87 6.58 2.13
C ARG A 63 11.26 5.99 0.86
N CYS A 64 10.91 6.85 -0.08
CA CYS A 64 10.46 6.43 -1.40
C CYS A 64 11.69 6.15 -2.28
N GLU A 65 11.92 4.88 -2.62
CA GLU A 65 13.15 4.43 -3.31
C GLU A 65 12.84 3.65 -4.58
N ALA A 66 13.85 3.47 -5.44
CA ALA A 66 13.71 2.68 -6.66
C ALA A 66 13.51 1.20 -6.32
N VAL A 67 12.62 0.54 -7.05
CA VAL A 67 12.36 -0.89 -6.85
C VAL A 67 13.52 -1.72 -7.40
N THR A 68 14.00 -2.66 -6.59
CA THR A 68 14.91 -3.71 -7.06
C THR A 68 14.09 -4.96 -7.40
N ALA A 69 13.97 -5.28 -8.69
CA ALA A 69 13.37 -6.52 -9.18
C ALA A 69 14.44 -7.46 -9.73
N ASP A 70 14.18 -8.76 -9.67
CA ASP A 70 15.08 -9.76 -10.23
C ASP A 70 15.12 -9.65 -11.76
N SER A 71 16.34 -9.58 -12.32
CA SER A 71 16.60 -9.48 -13.76
C SER A 71 17.34 -10.70 -14.32
N ARG A 72 17.48 -11.76 -13.52
CA ARG A 72 18.15 -12.98 -13.97
C ARG A 72 17.22 -13.73 -14.93
N PRO A 73 17.77 -14.47 -15.90
CA PRO A 73 16.94 -15.24 -16.83
C PRO A 73 16.16 -16.34 -16.10
N HIS A 74 14.90 -16.53 -16.49
CA HIS A 74 14.09 -17.67 -16.05
C HIS A 74 14.21 -18.85 -17.02
N SER A 75 13.52 -19.95 -16.71
CA SER A 75 13.50 -21.14 -17.58
C SER A 75 12.89 -20.81 -18.95
N ARG A 76 13.29 -21.57 -19.98
CA ARG A 76 12.71 -21.48 -21.33
C ARG A 76 11.26 -21.96 -21.43
N GLN A 77 10.67 -22.47 -20.33
CA GLN A 77 9.28 -22.94 -20.30
C GLN A 77 8.28 -21.80 -20.52
N TYR A 78 8.65 -20.57 -20.18
CA TYR A 78 7.84 -19.38 -20.43
C TYR A 78 8.42 -18.62 -21.64
N PRO A 79 7.82 -18.72 -22.84
CA PRO A 79 8.35 -18.11 -24.07
C PRO A 79 7.67 -16.76 -24.42
N HIS A 80 7.10 -16.08 -23.43
CA HIS A 80 6.19 -14.95 -23.66
C HIS A 80 6.69 -13.62 -23.06
N ASP A 81 8.01 -13.47 -22.90
CA ASP A 81 8.63 -12.25 -22.37
C ASP A 81 8.08 -10.98 -23.04
N GLY A 82 7.73 -10.00 -22.21
CA GLY A 82 7.12 -8.73 -22.58
C GLY A 82 5.59 -8.77 -22.70
N ARG A 83 4.91 -9.86 -22.32
CA ARG A 83 3.45 -9.99 -22.50
C ARG A 83 2.66 -10.09 -21.21
N ASP A 84 3.31 -10.33 -20.08
CA ASP A 84 2.64 -10.51 -18.80
C ASP A 84 3.10 -9.48 -17.77
N ASP A 85 2.13 -8.82 -17.13
CA ASP A 85 2.36 -7.75 -16.15
C ASP A 85 3.11 -8.23 -14.89
N ARG A 86 3.18 -9.55 -14.69
CA ARG A 86 3.89 -10.19 -13.57
C ARG A 86 5.39 -10.32 -13.80
N GLU A 87 5.87 -10.13 -15.03
CA GLU A 87 7.29 -10.18 -15.35
C GLU A 87 8.05 -9.03 -14.69
N GLY A 88 9.14 -9.36 -13.98
CA GLY A 88 9.89 -8.35 -13.23
C GLY A 88 9.03 -7.60 -12.22
N TRP A 89 8.00 -8.27 -11.67
CA TRP A 89 7.04 -7.66 -10.74
C TRP A 89 7.77 -6.85 -9.66
N PRO A 90 7.32 -5.61 -9.36
CA PRO A 90 6.13 -4.89 -9.86
C PRO A 90 6.43 -3.86 -10.99
N LEU A 91 7.56 -3.96 -11.71
CA LEU A 91 8.07 -2.89 -12.58
C LEU A 91 7.17 -2.49 -13.76
N ARG A 92 6.16 -3.30 -14.10
CA ARG A 92 5.14 -2.96 -15.10
C ARG A 92 4.16 -1.88 -14.62
N PHE A 93 4.05 -1.68 -13.30
CA PHE A 93 3.17 -0.69 -12.67
C PHE A 93 3.95 0.42 -11.97
N PHE A 94 4.90 0.05 -11.12
CA PHE A 94 5.63 1.01 -10.28
C PHE A 94 7.13 0.70 -10.28
N ASN A 95 7.94 1.72 -10.54
CA ASN A 95 9.39 1.67 -10.46
C ASN A 95 9.94 2.30 -9.16
N ARG A 96 9.07 2.92 -8.34
CA ARG A 96 9.39 3.42 -7.00
C ARG A 96 8.37 2.98 -5.96
N THR A 97 8.84 2.52 -4.81
CA THR A 97 8.01 2.10 -3.66
C THR A 97 8.65 2.51 -2.33
N CYS A 98 7.88 2.41 -1.24
CA CYS A 98 8.42 2.63 0.10
C CYS A 98 9.40 1.54 0.54
N GLN A 99 10.61 1.96 0.95
CA GLN A 99 11.56 1.15 1.67
C GLN A 99 11.61 1.59 3.13
N CYS A 100 11.24 0.69 4.04
CA CYS A 100 11.13 0.99 5.46
C CYS A 100 12.42 0.69 6.22
N ASN A 101 12.74 1.57 7.17
CA ASN A 101 13.92 1.48 8.01
C ASN A 101 13.70 0.51 9.18
N GLY A 102 14.76 -0.22 9.56
CA GLY A 102 14.74 -1.09 10.73
C GLY A 102 13.56 -2.07 10.76
N ASN A 103 12.81 -2.05 11.87
CA ASN A 103 11.66 -2.94 12.09
C ASN A 103 10.31 -2.36 11.59
N PHE A 104 10.30 -1.22 10.91
CA PHE A 104 9.11 -0.71 10.25
C PHE A 104 8.78 -1.51 8.99
N SER A 105 7.51 -1.53 8.60
CA SER A 105 6.96 -2.27 7.46
C SER A 105 5.67 -1.63 6.95
N GLY A 106 5.06 -2.22 5.93
CA GLY A 106 3.80 -1.78 5.33
C GLY A 106 3.99 -0.82 4.15
N HIS A 107 2.90 -0.55 3.43
CA HIS A 107 2.95 0.19 2.16
C HIS A 107 3.39 1.65 2.29
N ASN A 108 3.26 2.25 3.49
CA ASN A 108 3.72 3.60 3.84
C ASN A 108 4.66 3.62 5.05
N CYS A 109 5.22 2.45 5.43
CA CYS A 109 6.05 2.29 6.64
C CYS A 109 5.35 2.56 7.99
N GLY A 110 4.01 2.55 8.00
CA GLY A 110 3.20 2.77 9.20
C GLY A 110 3.04 1.56 10.12
N SER A 111 3.42 0.36 9.68
CA SER A 111 3.30 -0.87 10.48
C SER A 111 4.67 -1.42 10.90
N CYS A 112 4.66 -2.55 11.60
CA CYS A 112 5.88 -3.23 12.03
C CYS A 112 6.09 -4.52 11.24
N ARG A 113 7.36 -4.94 11.12
CA ARG A 113 7.72 -6.26 10.59
C ARG A 113 7.09 -7.36 11.44
N PRO A 114 6.85 -8.56 10.87
CA PRO A 114 6.42 -9.73 11.63
C PRO A 114 7.31 -9.96 12.86
N GLY A 115 6.70 -10.24 14.01
CA GLY A 115 7.39 -10.41 15.28
C GLY A 115 7.68 -9.11 16.05
N TRP A 116 7.29 -7.95 15.54
CA TRP A 116 7.45 -6.64 16.20
C TRP A 116 6.13 -5.90 16.34
N ARG A 117 6.01 -5.08 17.38
CA ARG A 117 4.86 -4.22 17.66
C ARG A 117 5.27 -2.93 18.39
N GLY A 118 4.27 -2.10 18.70
CA GLY A 118 4.44 -0.79 19.35
C GLY A 118 4.74 0.32 18.33
N VAL A 119 4.54 1.58 18.74
CA VAL A 119 4.69 2.74 17.84
C VAL A 119 6.07 2.79 17.19
N GLY A 120 7.12 2.44 17.93
CA GLY A 120 8.50 2.40 17.43
C GLY A 120 8.96 1.04 16.91
N CYS A 121 8.08 0.05 16.77
CA CYS A 121 8.42 -1.32 16.34
C CYS A 121 9.61 -1.94 17.11
N ASN A 122 9.65 -1.68 18.41
CA ASN A 122 10.75 -2.06 19.32
C ASN A 122 10.32 -3.08 20.38
N GLN A 123 9.06 -3.53 20.35
CA GLN A 123 8.56 -4.57 21.24
C GLN A 123 8.46 -5.88 20.46
N ARG A 124 9.13 -6.93 20.92
CA ARG A 124 8.97 -8.27 20.32
C ARG A 124 7.60 -8.85 20.68
N THR A 125 6.97 -9.47 19.71
CA THR A 125 5.81 -10.33 19.93
C THR A 125 6.33 -11.73 20.20
N LEU A 126 6.12 -12.22 21.42
CA LEU A 126 6.28 -13.64 21.72
C LEU A 126 5.08 -14.32 21.08
N THR A 127 5.30 -15.00 19.97
CA THR A 127 4.31 -15.91 19.37
C THR A 127 4.00 -17.04 20.34
#